data_AF-A0A3S1MWS1-F1
#
_entry.id   AF-A0A3S1MWS1-F1
#
_cell.length_a   1.000
_cell.length_b   1.000
_cell.length_c   1.000
_cell.angle_alpha   90.00
_cell.angle_beta   90.00
_cell.angle_gamma   90.00
#
_symmetry.space_group_name_H-M   'P 1'
#
loop_
_entity.id
_entity.type
_entity.pdbx_description
1 polymer ?
#
loop_
_entity_poly.entity_id
_entity_poly.type
_entity_poly.pdbx_seq_one_letter_code
_entity_poly.pdbx_strand_id
1 'polypeptide(L)'
;MMDRLSSAFLSRRDFLGLAAGLAATCALPRSAFAQTGRRIQPIDATFLFIADIHACRMASGLSPHCAQEGKTDAALLRNVAALNAIADKKWPVEIGGVATGLHSAGTRIGTPLGLVTGGDITDDGGGQVTEPSEGTQLLQFSQRYQQGIGPDRVHIPVYVGLGNHDLDQNGSPPHVDWYRRELRDYVEVNHRPGVFFKPPVPATEYDVDTDCYSWDWGGLHLVQTHRFAGDTGHGAMSSLPWLKQDLATYAGDGRPVILFQHYGWDTFSTERWDPAKRIY
;
A
#
# COMPACT_ATOMS: atom_id res chain seq x y z
N MET A 1 -26.87 -67.43 -35.14
CA MET A 1 -26.61 -66.58 -36.31
C MET A 1 -25.97 -65.30 -35.79
N MET A 2 -24.90 -64.80 -36.40
CA MET A 2 -24.19 -63.60 -35.93
C MET A 2 -24.60 -62.42 -36.80
N ASP A 3 -25.22 -61.40 -36.20
CA ASP A 3 -25.41 -60.11 -36.85
C ASP A 3 -24.61 -59.03 -36.13
N ARG A 4 -23.84 -58.28 -36.92
CA ARG A 4 -23.09 -57.11 -36.46
C ARG A 4 -23.98 -55.88 -36.61
N LEU A 5 -24.00 -55.00 -35.62
CA LEU A 5 -24.39 -53.61 -35.82
C LEU A 5 -23.22 -52.68 -35.48
N SER A 6 -23.05 -51.66 -36.32
CA SER A 6 -21.79 -50.95 -36.51
C SER A 6 -21.53 -49.88 -35.45
N SER A 7 -20.25 -49.65 -35.14
CA SER A 7 -19.81 -48.47 -34.41
C SER A 7 -20.06 -47.20 -35.24
N ALA A 8 -20.97 -46.35 -34.78
CA ALA A 8 -21.19 -45.02 -35.37
C ALA A 8 -20.00 -44.11 -35.03
N PHE A 9 -19.22 -43.73 -36.05
CA PHE A 9 -18.14 -42.75 -35.90
C PHE A 9 -18.74 -41.33 -35.90
N LEU A 10 -18.56 -40.59 -34.80
CA LEU A 10 -18.86 -39.16 -34.73
C LEU A 10 -18.00 -38.39 -35.76
N SER A 11 -18.59 -37.46 -36.51
CA SER A 11 -17.85 -36.73 -37.54
C SER A 11 -17.09 -35.53 -36.94
N ARG A 12 -16.02 -35.10 -37.62
CA ARG A 12 -15.30 -33.86 -37.26
C ARG A 12 -16.17 -32.60 -37.31
N ARG A 13 -17.35 -32.62 -37.95
CA ARG A 13 -18.25 -31.45 -38.03
C ARG A 13 -19.09 -31.30 -36.76
N ASP A 14 -19.49 -32.42 -36.15
CA ASP A 14 -20.30 -32.45 -34.93
C ASP A 14 -19.51 -31.92 -33.72
N PHE A 15 -18.22 -32.25 -33.66
CA PHE A 15 -17.30 -31.76 -32.62
C PHE A 15 -17.09 -30.23 -32.68
N LEU A 16 -17.13 -29.63 -33.88
CA LEU A 16 -16.99 -28.18 -34.06
C LEU A 16 -18.28 -27.42 -33.70
N GLY A 17 -19.46 -28.03 -33.86
CA GLY A 17 -20.72 -27.46 -33.38
C GLY A 17 -20.75 -27.30 -31.86
N LEU A 18 -20.26 -28.31 -31.12
CA LEU A 18 -20.14 -28.27 -29.66
C LEU A 18 -19.12 -27.22 -29.18
N ALA A 19 -18.00 -27.03 -29.90
CA ALA A 19 -17.01 -26.01 -29.57
C ALA A 19 -17.57 -24.58 -29.69
N ALA A 20 -18.40 -24.31 -30.69
CA ALA A 20 -19.03 -22.98 -30.88
C ALA A 20 -20.00 -22.61 -29.74
N GLY A 21 -20.75 -23.59 -29.21
CA GLY A 21 -21.67 -23.37 -28.08
C GLY A 21 -20.98 -22.98 -26.77
N LEU A 22 -19.77 -23.47 -26.53
CA LEU A 22 -18.97 -23.19 -25.33
C LEU A 22 -18.22 -21.85 -25.38
N ALA A 23 -17.99 -21.28 -26.55
CA ALA A 23 -17.36 -19.97 -26.69
C ALA A 23 -18.30 -18.81 -26.27
N ALA A 24 -19.60 -18.93 -26.57
CA ALA A 24 -20.59 -17.88 -26.29
C ALA A 24 -20.80 -17.60 -24.79
N THR A 25 -20.59 -18.59 -23.92
CA THR A 25 -20.74 -18.45 -22.47
C THR A 25 -19.59 -17.69 -21.78
N CYS A 26 -18.49 -17.43 -22.48
CA CYS A 26 -17.31 -16.73 -21.94
C CYS A 26 -17.28 -15.22 -22.27
N ALA A 27 -18.23 -14.72 -23.07
CA ALA A 27 -18.26 -13.35 -23.57
C ALA A 27 -19.36 -12.47 -22.91
N LEU A 28 -20.09 -13.00 -21.93
CA LEU A 28 -20.92 -12.17 -21.05
C LEU A 28 -20.03 -11.57 -19.95
N PRO A 29 -20.17 -10.27 -19.61
CA PRO A 29 -19.56 -9.77 -18.39
C PRO A 29 -20.10 -10.59 -17.21
N ARG A 30 -19.21 -11.11 -16.37
CA ARG A 30 -19.62 -11.62 -15.06
C ARG A 30 -20.15 -10.42 -14.28
N SER A 31 -21.48 -10.27 -14.24
CA SER A 31 -22.13 -9.47 -13.21
C SER A 31 -21.57 -9.93 -11.87
N ALA A 32 -20.83 -9.04 -11.19
CA ALA A 32 -20.36 -9.34 -9.84
C ALA A 32 -21.59 -9.73 -9.01
N PHE A 33 -21.52 -10.86 -8.31
CA PHE A 33 -22.55 -11.25 -7.35
C PHE A 33 -22.45 -10.33 -6.14
N ALA A 34 -22.96 -9.10 -6.30
CA ALA A 34 -23.03 -8.10 -5.26
C ALA A 34 -23.73 -8.72 -4.05
N GLN A 35 -23.08 -8.73 -2.88
CA GLN A 35 -23.63 -9.34 -1.67
C GLN A 35 -24.68 -8.43 -1.00
N THR A 36 -25.47 -7.72 -1.81
CA THR A 36 -26.57 -6.83 -1.41
C THR A 36 -27.62 -7.61 -0.62
N GLY A 37 -27.51 -7.56 0.71
CA GLY A 37 -28.36 -8.30 1.64
C GLY A 37 -27.61 -8.95 2.80
N ARG A 38 -26.29 -9.13 2.71
CA ARG A 38 -25.49 -9.51 3.88
C ARG A 38 -25.32 -8.30 4.79
N ARG A 39 -25.93 -8.36 5.98
CA ARG A 39 -25.69 -7.40 7.06
C ARG A 39 -24.19 -7.41 7.39
N ILE A 40 -23.50 -6.31 7.09
CA ILE A 40 -22.08 -6.11 7.43
C ILE A 40 -21.92 -6.42 8.92
N GLN A 41 -21.01 -7.33 9.24
CA GLN A 41 -20.75 -7.70 10.63
C GLN A 41 -19.98 -6.57 11.32
N PRO A 42 -20.14 -6.37 12.65
CA PRO A 42 -19.30 -5.44 13.39
C PRO A 42 -17.82 -5.79 13.17
N ILE A 43 -17.04 -4.82 12.71
CA ILE A 43 -15.63 -5.00 12.37
C ILE A 43 -14.80 -4.62 13.58
N ASP A 44 -14.21 -5.63 14.23
CA ASP A 44 -13.18 -5.43 15.27
C ASP A 44 -11.81 -5.64 14.63
N ALA A 45 -11.15 -4.53 14.29
CA ALA A 45 -9.88 -4.49 13.59
C ALA A 45 -8.96 -3.46 14.24
N THR A 46 -7.69 -3.81 14.46
CA THR A 46 -6.63 -2.85 14.81
C THR A 46 -5.61 -2.82 13.69
N PHE A 47 -5.53 -1.69 13.00
CA PHE A 47 -4.40 -1.33 12.14
C PHE A 47 -3.66 -0.16 12.79
N LEU A 48 -2.36 -0.08 12.56
CA LEU A 48 -1.55 1.09 12.91
C LEU A 48 -1.32 1.93 11.66
N PHE A 49 -1.22 3.23 11.83
CA PHE A 49 -0.83 4.17 10.79
C PHE A 49 0.34 5.00 11.28
N ILE A 50 1.36 5.16 10.44
CA ILE A 50 2.49 6.07 10.64
C ILE A 50 2.77 6.81 9.33
N ALA A 51 3.28 8.03 9.39
CA ALA A 51 3.79 8.79 8.25
C ALA A 51 5.05 9.54 8.72
N ASP A 52 5.72 10.25 7.81
CA ASP A 52 6.80 11.18 8.15
C ASP A 52 7.92 10.52 8.97
N ILE A 53 8.36 9.35 8.49
CA ILE A 53 9.44 8.57 9.09
C ILE A 53 10.79 9.22 8.74
N HIS A 54 10.89 9.82 7.55
CA HIS A 54 12.05 10.58 7.04
C HIS A 54 13.37 9.84 7.35
N ALA A 55 13.50 8.61 6.87
CA ALA A 55 14.63 7.73 7.20
C ALA A 55 15.94 8.21 6.55
N CYS A 56 16.66 9.11 7.22
CA CYS A 56 17.95 9.62 6.77
C CYS A 56 19.01 8.53 6.56
N ARG A 57 20.00 8.80 5.69
CA ARG A 57 21.20 7.97 5.52
C ARG A 57 21.99 7.92 6.82
N MET A 58 22.43 6.74 7.25
CA MET A 58 23.20 6.55 8.51
C MET A 58 24.50 5.75 8.33
N ALA A 59 24.59 4.90 7.31
CA ALA A 59 25.67 3.92 7.12
C ALA A 59 27.06 4.51 6.80
N SER A 60 27.16 5.81 6.52
CA SER A 60 28.43 6.51 6.19
C SER A 60 28.66 7.74 7.09
N GLY A 61 27.96 7.78 8.24
CA GLY A 61 27.61 9.04 8.89
C GLY A 61 26.17 9.44 8.52
N LEU A 62 25.66 10.44 9.25
CA LEU A 62 24.29 10.93 9.10
C LEU A 62 24.21 12.03 8.02
N SER A 63 23.11 12.07 7.26
CA SER A 63 22.76 13.21 6.42
C SER A 63 22.80 14.55 7.19
N PRO A 64 23.05 15.69 6.51
CA PRO A 64 22.93 17.03 7.10
C PRO A 64 21.58 17.24 7.80
N HIS A 65 21.58 18.04 8.87
CA HIS A 65 20.41 18.44 9.66
C HIS A 65 19.59 17.34 10.38
N CYS A 66 19.56 16.10 9.88
CA CYS A 66 18.86 14.96 10.48
C CYS A 66 19.12 14.77 12.00
N ALA A 67 20.34 15.05 12.49
CA ALA A 67 20.65 14.96 13.93
C ALA A 67 19.94 16.05 14.76
N GLN A 68 19.77 17.24 14.18
CA GLN A 68 19.12 18.40 14.78
C GLN A 68 17.59 18.23 14.74
N GLU A 69 17.09 17.59 13.68
CA GLU A 69 15.68 17.22 13.46
C GLU A 69 15.27 15.92 14.18
N GLY A 70 16.22 15.23 14.83
CA GLY A 70 15.98 13.99 15.58
C GLY A 70 15.87 12.71 14.75
N LYS A 71 15.91 12.81 13.41
CA LYS A 71 15.91 11.73 12.40
C LYS A 71 17.16 10.85 12.54
N THR A 72 17.13 9.91 13.50
CA THR A 72 18.30 9.15 13.99
C THR A 72 17.93 7.68 14.24
N ASP A 73 18.88 6.75 14.12
CA ASP A 73 18.59 5.32 14.34
C ASP A 73 17.99 5.07 15.73
N ALA A 74 18.48 5.80 16.75
CA ALA A 74 17.92 5.76 18.10
C ALA A 74 16.45 6.21 18.17
N ALA A 75 15.99 7.09 17.28
CA ALA A 75 14.57 7.46 17.17
C ALA A 75 13.76 6.38 16.45
N LEU A 76 14.27 5.84 15.34
CA LEU A 76 13.64 4.74 14.60
C LEU A 76 13.47 3.51 15.50
N LEU A 77 14.52 3.12 16.24
CA LEU A 77 14.49 2.02 17.20
C LEU A 77 13.48 2.24 18.34
N ARG A 78 13.35 3.47 18.87
CA ARG A 78 12.30 3.81 19.85
C ARG A 78 10.89 3.66 19.26
N ASN A 79 10.70 4.08 18.00
CA ASN A 79 9.43 3.95 17.30
C ASN A 79 9.08 2.47 17.04
N VAL A 80 10.01 1.68 16.51
CA VAL A 80 9.87 0.21 16.34
C VAL A 80 9.51 -0.48 17.65
N ALA A 81 10.20 -0.17 18.75
CA ALA A 81 9.91 -0.73 20.06
C ALA A 81 8.50 -0.34 20.58
N ALA A 82 8.05 0.89 20.30
CA ALA A 82 6.70 1.34 20.66
C ALA A 82 5.61 0.66 19.83
N LEU A 83 5.82 0.48 18.52
CA LEU A 83 4.91 -0.22 17.61
C LEU A 83 4.75 -1.70 18.02
N ASN A 84 5.86 -2.40 18.26
CA ASN A 84 5.84 -3.80 18.69
C ASN A 84 5.16 -3.99 20.07
N ALA A 85 5.28 -3.01 20.97
CA ALA A 85 4.70 -3.06 22.31
C ALA A 85 3.26 -2.49 22.40
N ILE A 86 2.63 -2.07 21.29
CA ILE A 86 1.36 -1.33 21.33
C ILE A 86 0.18 -2.17 21.83
N ALA A 87 0.18 -3.47 21.52
CA ALA A 87 -0.86 -4.41 21.95
C ALA A 87 -0.90 -4.58 23.48
N ASP A 88 0.20 -4.28 24.19
CA ASP A 88 0.25 -4.30 25.66
C ASP A 88 -0.17 -2.96 26.29
N LYS A 89 -0.64 -2.01 25.48
CA LYS A 89 -1.18 -0.73 25.94
C LYS A 89 -2.70 -0.74 25.95
N LYS A 90 -3.26 0.34 26.46
CA LYS A 90 -4.70 0.62 26.45
C LYS A 90 -4.96 1.84 25.58
N TRP A 91 -6.14 1.91 24.97
CA TRP A 91 -6.60 3.14 24.34
C TRP A 91 -6.62 4.28 25.37
N PRO A 92 -6.09 5.47 25.05
CA PRO A 92 -6.02 6.57 26.02
C PRO A 92 -7.42 7.00 26.46
N VAL A 93 -7.64 7.06 27.77
CA VAL A 93 -8.86 7.68 28.35
C VAL A 93 -8.81 9.20 28.28
N GLU A 94 -7.60 9.76 28.33
CA GLU A 94 -7.33 11.19 28.23
C GLU A 94 -6.06 11.44 27.39
N ILE A 95 -5.99 12.61 26.75
CA ILE A 95 -4.79 13.17 26.13
C ILE A 95 -4.71 14.62 26.61
N GLY A 96 -3.56 15.03 27.17
CA GLY A 96 -3.37 16.39 27.71
C GLY A 96 -4.33 16.78 28.85
N GLY A 97 -4.90 15.80 29.57
CA GLY A 97 -5.94 16.01 30.59
C GLY A 97 -7.35 16.21 30.04
N VAL A 98 -7.56 16.04 28.73
CA VAL A 98 -8.88 16.07 28.08
C VAL A 98 -9.30 14.65 27.72
N ALA A 99 -10.52 14.25 28.12
CA ALA A 99 -11.05 12.92 27.82
C ALA A 99 -11.18 12.69 26.30
N THR A 100 -10.74 11.53 25.82
CA THR A 100 -10.60 11.28 24.37
C THR A 100 -11.92 10.99 23.64
N GLY A 101 -12.95 10.56 24.36
CA GLY A 101 -14.24 10.14 23.78
C GLY A 101 -14.18 8.87 22.90
N LEU A 102 -13.02 8.20 22.81
CA LEU A 102 -12.86 6.98 22.02
C LEU A 102 -13.76 5.87 22.56
N HIS A 103 -14.50 5.19 21.67
CA HIS A 103 -15.38 4.07 22.02
C HIS A 103 -14.68 2.99 22.86
N SER A 104 -13.41 2.74 22.59
CA SER A 104 -12.60 1.72 23.25
C SER A 104 -11.70 2.27 24.38
N ALA A 105 -11.90 3.52 24.82
CA ALA A 105 -11.08 4.17 25.86
C ALA A 105 -10.90 3.30 27.12
N GLY A 106 -9.66 3.09 27.54
CA GLY A 106 -9.32 2.29 28.72
C GLY A 106 -9.37 0.76 28.54
N THR A 107 -9.84 0.25 27.39
CA THR A 107 -9.69 -1.17 27.01
C THR A 107 -8.30 -1.41 26.41
N ARG A 108 -7.87 -2.67 26.31
CA ARG A 108 -6.58 -3.04 25.68
C ARG A 108 -6.65 -2.73 24.17
N ILE A 109 -5.55 -2.25 23.60
CA ILE A 109 -5.43 -2.12 22.14
C ILE A 109 -5.39 -3.54 21.53
N GLY A 110 -6.11 -3.76 20.43
CA GLY A 110 -6.10 -5.06 19.75
C GLY A 110 -4.74 -5.39 19.16
N THR A 111 -4.48 -6.68 18.89
CA THR A 111 -3.25 -7.07 18.17
C THR A 111 -3.25 -6.43 16.78
N PRO A 112 -2.22 -5.66 16.40
CA PRO A 112 -2.15 -5.07 15.06
C PRO A 112 -2.16 -6.11 13.94
N LEU A 113 -3.05 -5.90 12.98
CA LEU A 113 -3.23 -6.70 11.78
C LEU A 113 -2.30 -6.24 10.65
N GLY A 114 -1.99 -4.95 10.65
CA GLY A 114 -1.07 -4.31 9.72
C GLY A 114 -0.61 -2.94 10.24
N LEU A 115 0.55 -2.51 9.75
CA LEU A 115 1.11 -1.17 9.90
C LEU A 115 1.10 -0.52 8.51
N VAL A 116 0.31 0.53 8.32
CA VAL A 116 0.25 1.26 7.05
C VAL A 116 1.16 2.49 7.13
N THR A 117 2.03 2.69 6.15
CA THR A 117 2.77 3.94 6.00
C THR A 117 1.97 4.93 5.14
N GLY A 118 1.87 6.17 5.59
CA GLY A 118 1.22 7.29 4.91
C GLY A 118 2.18 8.09 4.03
N GLY A 119 3.25 7.49 3.53
CA GLY A 119 4.31 8.20 2.82
C GLY A 119 5.35 8.84 3.72
N ASP A 120 6.35 9.42 3.05
CA ASP A 120 7.60 9.96 3.59
C ASP A 120 8.32 8.94 4.47
N ILE A 121 8.55 7.78 3.85
CA ILE A 121 9.35 6.70 4.42
C ILE A 121 10.86 7.01 4.33
N THR A 122 11.26 7.77 3.32
CA THR A 122 12.61 8.35 3.13
C THR A 122 12.59 9.86 3.35
N ASP A 123 13.77 10.46 3.54
CA ASP A 123 13.97 11.89 3.80
C ASP A 123 14.24 12.70 2.52
N ASP A 124 14.76 12.05 1.48
CA ASP A 124 15.09 12.64 0.18
C ASP A 124 15.25 11.55 -0.91
N GLY A 125 14.24 10.67 -1.06
CA GLY A 125 14.15 9.58 -2.04
C GLY A 125 15.20 8.46 -1.97
N GLY A 126 16.34 8.71 -1.33
CA GLY A 126 17.53 7.86 -1.37
C GLY A 126 18.81 8.59 -0.94
N GLY A 127 18.98 9.90 -1.22
CA GLY A 127 20.17 10.62 -0.77
C GLY A 127 20.34 12.08 -1.19
N GLN A 128 20.74 12.89 -0.20
CA GLN A 128 21.20 14.28 -0.35
C GLN A 128 22.67 14.33 -0.82
N VAL A 129 22.96 13.71 -1.98
CA VAL A 129 24.26 13.48 -2.67
C VAL A 129 25.26 12.54 -1.97
N THR A 130 26.19 11.82 -2.63
CA THR A 130 26.28 11.05 -3.92
C THR A 130 27.57 10.18 -3.79
N GLU A 131 27.89 9.11 -4.52
CA GLU A 131 27.25 8.09 -5.39
C GLU A 131 28.27 6.91 -5.51
N PRO A 132 27.97 5.72 -6.09
CA PRO A 132 26.68 5.17 -6.53
C PRO A 132 26.21 3.98 -5.66
N SER A 133 25.06 3.38 -5.99
CA SER A 133 24.37 2.30 -5.20
C SER A 133 23.64 2.82 -3.95
N GLU A 134 23.13 4.05 -4.01
CA GLU A 134 22.68 4.80 -2.82
C GLU A 134 21.19 4.64 -2.45
N GLY A 135 20.64 3.43 -2.53
CA GLY A 135 19.35 3.07 -1.91
C GLY A 135 19.37 3.10 -0.37
N THR A 136 20.21 3.95 0.26
CA THR A 136 20.60 3.87 1.67
C THR A 136 19.51 4.30 2.65
N GLN A 137 18.68 5.29 2.27
CA GLN A 137 17.52 5.70 3.07
C GLN A 137 16.43 4.61 3.06
N LEU A 138 16.13 4.06 1.88
CA LEU A 138 15.20 2.94 1.71
C LEU A 138 15.71 1.65 2.38
N LEU A 139 17.03 1.43 2.40
CA LEU A 139 17.66 0.36 3.17
C LEU A 139 17.53 0.59 4.68
N GLN A 140 17.73 1.82 5.17
CA GLN A 140 17.56 2.18 6.58
C GLN A 140 16.09 2.03 7.02
N PHE A 141 15.13 2.43 6.17
CA PHE A 141 13.72 2.18 6.39
C PHE A 141 13.42 0.67 6.44
N SER A 142 13.75 -0.08 5.39
CA SER A 142 13.43 -1.52 5.30
C SER A 142 14.13 -2.36 6.37
N GLN A 143 15.35 -1.99 6.82
CA GLN A 143 16.02 -2.66 7.94
C GLN A 143 15.32 -2.48 9.30
N ARG A 144 14.39 -1.52 9.43
CA ARG A 144 13.62 -1.22 10.65
C ARG A 144 12.12 -1.55 10.51
N TYR A 145 11.54 -1.30 9.34
CA TYR A 145 10.11 -1.33 9.05
C TYR A 145 9.67 -2.41 8.07
N GLN A 146 10.57 -3.21 7.48
CA GLN A 146 10.14 -4.48 6.90
C GLN A 146 9.84 -5.46 8.04
N GLN A 147 8.69 -6.15 7.96
CA GLN A 147 8.32 -7.17 8.97
C GLN A 147 9.46 -8.18 9.16
N GLY A 148 9.83 -8.44 10.41
CA GLY A 148 10.93 -9.34 10.72
C GLY A 148 10.97 -9.80 12.17
N ILE A 149 12.14 -10.29 12.58
CA ILE A 149 12.43 -10.83 13.91
C ILE A 149 13.58 -9.99 14.52
N GLY A 150 13.55 -9.77 15.82
CA GLY A 150 14.55 -8.98 16.56
C GLY A 150 13.96 -7.71 17.19
N PRO A 151 14.62 -7.11 18.19
CA PRO A 151 14.12 -5.90 18.86
C PRO A 151 14.12 -4.67 17.94
N ASP A 152 14.91 -4.71 16.88
CA ASP A 152 15.23 -3.62 15.95
C ASP A 152 14.50 -3.71 14.60
N ARG A 153 13.48 -4.57 14.50
CA ARG A 153 12.50 -4.64 13.40
C ARG A 153 11.07 -4.66 13.89
N VAL A 154 10.13 -4.13 13.10
CA VAL A 154 8.69 -4.31 13.36
C VAL A 154 8.27 -5.77 13.16
N HIS A 155 7.34 -6.25 13.99
CA HIS A 155 6.84 -7.64 13.95
C HIS A 155 5.49 -7.77 13.22
N ILE A 156 4.95 -6.64 12.76
CA ILE A 156 3.62 -6.47 12.16
C ILE A 156 3.75 -6.45 10.62
N PRO A 157 2.83 -7.02 9.83
CA PRO A 157 2.81 -6.85 8.37
C PRO A 157 2.75 -5.38 7.99
N VAL A 158 3.56 -4.94 7.02
CA VAL A 158 3.66 -3.52 6.65
C VAL A 158 3.12 -3.27 5.25
N TYR A 159 2.28 -2.26 5.12
CA TYR A 159 1.64 -1.79 3.89
C TYR A 159 2.25 -0.43 3.51
N VAL A 160 2.99 -0.39 2.40
CA VAL A 160 3.85 0.74 2.03
C VAL A 160 3.11 1.79 1.19
N GLY A 161 2.83 2.95 1.79
CA GLY A 161 2.56 4.21 1.08
C GLY A 161 3.82 5.05 0.91
N LEU A 162 3.83 5.89 -0.15
CA LEU A 162 4.92 6.79 -0.53
C LEU A 162 4.40 8.24 -0.55
N GLY A 163 5.22 9.21 -0.12
CA GLY A 163 4.83 10.61 0.07
C GLY A 163 5.42 11.58 -0.95
N ASN A 164 5.77 12.80 -0.54
CA ASN A 164 6.45 13.76 -1.43
C ASN A 164 7.97 13.68 -1.35
N HIS A 165 8.57 13.48 -0.17
CA HIS A 165 10.02 13.26 -0.04
C HIS A 165 10.48 11.94 -0.66
N ASP A 166 9.59 10.95 -0.75
CA ASP A 166 9.84 9.71 -1.50
C ASP A 166 9.85 9.91 -3.03
N LEU A 167 9.02 10.82 -3.55
CA LEU A 167 8.65 10.83 -4.98
C LEU A 167 9.08 12.09 -5.77
N ASP A 168 9.35 13.24 -5.16
CA ASP A 168 9.76 14.44 -5.92
C ASP A 168 11.27 14.50 -6.21
N GLN A 169 12.10 13.75 -5.49
CA GLN A 169 13.56 13.81 -5.67
C GLN A 169 13.99 13.19 -7.02
N ASN A 170 14.94 13.84 -7.68
CA ASN A 170 15.48 13.46 -8.98
C ASN A 170 16.92 12.95 -8.86
N GLY A 171 17.23 11.84 -9.54
CA GLY A 171 18.59 11.31 -9.65
C GLY A 171 19.47 12.09 -10.63
N SER A 172 20.79 11.88 -10.54
CA SER A 172 21.77 12.42 -11.47
C SER A 172 21.45 12.08 -12.94
N PRO A 173 21.46 13.05 -13.88
CA PRO A 173 21.30 12.77 -15.30
C PRO A 173 22.35 11.74 -15.80
N PRO A 174 21.95 10.73 -16.60
CA PRO A 174 20.66 10.60 -17.29
C PRO A 174 19.54 9.95 -16.48
N HIS A 175 19.79 9.53 -15.23
CA HIS A 175 18.88 8.71 -14.43
C HIS A 175 17.94 9.54 -13.53
N VAL A 176 17.28 10.54 -14.10
CA VAL A 176 16.41 11.50 -13.38
C VAL A 176 15.38 10.80 -12.49
N ASP A 177 14.84 9.65 -12.91
CA ASP A 177 13.80 8.92 -12.15
C ASP A 177 14.35 7.79 -11.25
N TRP A 178 15.64 7.80 -10.89
CA TRP A 178 16.28 6.72 -10.12
C TRP A 178 15.55 6.40 -8.80
N TYR A 179 15.47 7.37 -7.89
CA TYR A 179 14.91 7.19 -6.55
C TYR A 179 13.44 6.74 -6.59
N ARG A 180 12.62 7.39 -7.44
CA ARG A 180 11.23 7.00 -7.70
C ARG A 180 11.09 5.56 -8.16
N ARG A 181 12.01 5.03 -8.99
CA ARG A 181 11.98 3.62 -9.40
C ARG A 181 12.34 2.70 -8.25
N GLU A 182 13.42 2.94 -7.51
CA GLU A 182 13.79 2.07 -6.37
C GLU A 182 12.69 1.99 -5.30
N LEU A 183 11.98 3.09 -5.04
CA LEU A 183 10.86 3.15 -4.10
C LEU A 183 9.60 2.44 -4.63
N ARG A 184 9.33 2.51 -5.95
CA ARG A 184 8.24 1.77 -6.61
C ARG A 184 8.55 0.28 -6.73
N ASP A 185 9.76 -0.10 -7.10
CA ASP A 185 10.27 -1.48 -7.05
C ASP A 185 10.09 -2.07 -5.64
N TYR A 186 10.32 -1.27 -4.59
CA TYR A 186 10.09 -1.69 -3.20
C TYR A 186 8.61 -1.86 -2.84
N VAL A 187 7.69 -1.03 -3.35
CA VAL A 187 6.25 -1.27 -3.25
C VAL A 187 5.87 -2.56 -3.99
N GLU A 188 6.40 -2.77 -5.20
CA GLU A 188 6.11 -3.94 -6.03
C GLU A 188 6.50 -5.24 -5.32
N VAL A 189 7.75 -5.35 -4.85
CA VAL A 189 8.24 -6.58 -4.17
C VAL A 189 7.62 -6.81 -2.78
N ASN A 190 6.99 -5.79 -2.17
CA ASN A 190 6.27 -5.96 -0.91
C ASN A 190 4.76 -6.26 -1.08
N HIS A 191 4.16 -5.96 -2.25
CA HIS A 191 2.70 -6.04 -2.43
C HIS A 191 2.19 -6.76 -3.69
N ARG A 192 2.88 -6.70 -4.84
CA ARG A 192 2.37 -7.23 -6.12
C ARG A 192 2.33 -8.77 -6.14
N PRO A 193 1.16 -9.42 -6.30
CA PRO A 193 1.09 -10.88 -6.33
C PRO A 193 1.66 -11.46 -7.63
N GLY A 194 2.79 -12.16 -7.54
CA GLY A 194 3.40 -12.84 -8.68
C GLY A 194 2.87 -14.27 -8.90
N VAL A 195 3.10 -14.84 -10.09
CA VAL A 195 2.88 -16.28 -10.36
C VAL A 195 3.82 -17.11 -9.47
N PHE A 196 5.13 -16.84 -9.58
CA PHE A 196 6.19 -17.53 -8.84
C PHE A 196 6.55 -16.82 -7.53
N PHE A 197 6.69 -15.50 -7.57
CA PHE A 197 6.99 -14.70 -6.38
C PHE A 197 5.74 -14.53 -5.51
N LYS A 198 5.91 -14.60 -4.19
CA LYS A 198 4.88 -14.26 -3.21
C LYS A 198 5.42 -13.12 -2.35
N PRO A 199 4.88 -11.90 -2.46
CA PRO A 199 5.33 -10.78 -1.65
C PRO A 199 5.02 -11.03 -0.16
N PRO A 200 5.77 -10.41 0.78
CA PRO A 200 5.49 -10.48 2.21
C PRO A 200 4.06 -10.12 2.61
N VAL A 201 3.45 -9.12 1.96
CA VAL A 201 2.11 -8.61 2.29
C VAL A 201 1.30 -8.44 1.00
N PRO A 202 0.76 -9.53 0.42
CA PRO A 202 0.10 -9.50 -0.89
C PRO A 202 -1.15 -8.61 -0.90
N ALA A 203 -1.25 -7.76 -1.92
CA ALA A 203 -2.46 -7.04 -2.25
C ALA A 203 -3.56 -7.98 -2.79
N THR A 204 -4.82 -7.54 -2.72
CA THR A 204 -5.95 -8.14 -3.45
C THR A 204 -5.95 -7.69 -4.91
N GLU A 205 -5.69 -6.42 -5.17
CA GLU A 205 -5.57 -5.81 -6.50
C GLU A 205 -4.35 -4.88 -6.53
N TYR A 206 -3.63 -4.79 -7.65
CA TYR A 206 -2.40 -3.98 -7.77
C TYR A 206 -2.35 -3.32 -9.15
N ASP A 207 -2.34 -1.99 -9.19
CA ASP A 207 -2.22 -1.20 -10.42
C ASP A 207 -0.77 -1.14 -10.89
N VAL A 208 -0.49 -1.79 -12.01
CA VAL A 208 0.86 -1.88 -12.59
C VAL A 208 1.34 -0.54 -13.14
N ASP A 209 0.42 0.35 -13.52
CA ASP A 209 0.77 1.64 -14.13
C ASP A 209 1.02 2.75 -13.09
N THR A 210 0.64 2.53 -11.81
CA THR A 210 0.69 3.56 -10.76
C THR A 210 1.21 3.07 -9.39
N ASP A 211 1.45 1.77 -9.24
CA ASP A 211 1.81 1.05 -8.00
C ASP A 211 0.77 1.14 -6.87
N CYS A 212 -0.36 1.81 -7.08
CA CYS A 212 -1.47 1.84 -6.13
C CYS A 212 -2.07 0.44 -5.97
N TYR A 213 -2.50 0.08 -4.76
CA TYR A 213 -2.98 -1.28 -4.48
C TYR A 213 -4.06 -1.29 -3.40
N SER A 214 -4.88 -2.34 -3.40
CA SER A 214 -5.96 -2.53 -2.43
C SER A 214 -5.89 -3.91 -1.76
N TRP A 215 -6.47 -4.05 -0.57
CA TRP A 215 -6.59 -5.31 0.13
C TRP A 215 -7.89 -5.39 0.95
N ASP A 216 -8.53 -6.56 0.94
CA ASP A 216 -9.67 -6.85 1.80
C ASP A 216 -9.22 -7.38 3.18
N TRP A 217 -9.82 -6.89 4.27
CA TRP A 217 -9.66 -7.49 5.61
C TRP A 217 -10.96 -7.49 6.41
N GLY A 218 -11.45 -8.66 6.82
CA GLY A 218 -12.55 -8.78 7.80
C GLY A 218 -13.89 -8.13 7.41
N GLY A 219 -14.07 -7.75 6.14
CA GLY A 219 -15.23 -6.98 5.67
C GLY A 219 -14.95 -5.48 5.49
N LEU A 220 -13.73 -5.01 5.75
CA LEU A 220 -13.19 -3.77 5.19
C LEU A 220 -12.63 -4.02 3.79
N HIS A 221 -12.63 -2.97 2.99
CA HIS A 221 -11.76 -2.81 1.83
C HIS A 221 -10.79 -1.66 2.11
N LEU A 222 -9.50 -1.86 1.90
CA LEU A 222 -8.45 -0.91 2.24
C LEU A 222 -7.62 -0.58 1.00
N VAL A 223 -7.30 0.69 0.76
CA VAL A 223 -6.69 1.15 -0.49
C VAL A 223 -5.52 2.08 -0.20
N GLN A 224 -4.34 1.80 -0.77
CA GLN A 224 -3.16 2.66 -0.73
C GLN A 224 -3.02 3.38 -2.07
N THR A 225 -2.95 4.72 -2.04
CA THR A 225 -2.88 5.58 -3.23
C THR A 225 -1.67 6.52 -3.24
N HIS A 226 -0.66 6.19 -2.43
CA HIS A 226 0.60 6.90 -2.26
C HIS A 226 0.41 8.38 -1.93
N ARG A 227 0.89 9.30 -2.76
CA ARG A 227 0.82 10.73 -2.46
C ARG A 227 -0.63 11.20 -2.40
N PHE A 228 -1.38 10.89 -3.46
CA PHE A 228 -2.85 10.96 -3.59
C PHE A 228 -3.24 10.30 -4.93
N ALA A 229 -4.43 9.70 -5.04
CA ALA A 229 -4.85 8.97 -6.25
C ALA A 229 -4.87 9.82 -7.55
N GLY A 230 -4.95 11.15 -7.40
CA GLY A 230 -4.90 12.11 -8.51
C GLY A 230 -3.50 12.48 -9.00
N ASP A 231 -2.43 11.94 -8.41
CA ASP A 231 -1.08 12.45 -8.69
C ASP A 231 -0.64 12.15 -10.14
N THR A 232 0.03 13.14 -10.72
CA THR A 232 0.64 13.14 -12.06
C THR A 232 2.02 13.82 -12.05
N GLY A 233 2.54 14.13 -10.86
CA GLY A 233 3.89 14.63 -10.65
C GLY A 233 4.94 13.73 -11.30
N HIS A 234 5.98 14.36 -11.85
CA HIS A 234 7.08 13.68 -12.53
C HIS A 234 6.66 12.71 -13.66
N GLY A 235 5.46 12.92 -14.24
CA GLY A 235 4.95 12.12 -15.36
C GLY A 235 4.21 10.84 -14.93
N ALA A 236 3.87 10.67 -13.66
CA ALA A 236 3.06 9.57 -13.18
C ALA A 236 1.67 9.53 -13.86
N MET A 237 1.11 8.33 -14.01
CA MET A 237 -0.30 8.16 -14.37
C MET A 237 -1.17 8.31 -13.11
N SER A 238 -2.31 9.01 -13.23
CA SER A 238 -3.28 9.09 -12.12
C SER A 238 -4.01 7.76 -11.98
N SER A 239 -4.09 7.26 -10.73
CA SER A 239 -4.79 6.02 -10.40
C SER A 239 -6.29 6.19 -10.20
N LEU A 240 -6.87 7.39 -10.35
CA LEU A 240 -8.32 7.62 -10.29
C LEU A 240 -9.16 6.69 -11.19
N PRO A 241 -8.75 6.32 -12.43
CA PRO A 241 -9.48 5.35 -13.25
C PRO A 241 -9.42 3.93 -12.67
N TRP A 242 -8.26 3.50 -12.14
CA TRP A 242 -8.10 2.23 -11.45
C TRP A 242 -8.92 2.19 -10.15
N LEU A 243 -8.78 3.20 -9.29
CA LEU A 243 -9.50 3.34 -8.02
C LEU A 243 -11.02 3.25 -8.22
N LYS A 244 -11.54 3.89 -9.27
CA LYS A 244 -12.97 3.78 -9.62
C LYS A 244 -13.38 2.33 -9.95
N GLN A 245 -12.52 1.56 -10.61
CA GLN A 245 -12.78 0.17 -10.96
C GLN A 245 -12.58 -0.77 -9.76
N ASP A 246 -11.53 -0.57 -8.97
CA ASP A 246 -11.22 -1.26 -7.71
C ASP A 246 -12.40 -1.16 -6.74
N LEU A 247 -12.83 0.06 -6.41
CA LEU A 247 -14.00 0.30 -5.54
C LEU A 247 -15.30 -0.30 -6.11
N ALA A 248 -15.50 -0.28 -7.43
CA ALA A 248 -16.68 -0.89 -8.06
C ALA A 248 -16.64 -2.43 -8.03
N THR A 249 -15.46 -3.05 -8.11
CA THR A 249 -15.26 -4.50 -8.07
C THR A 249 -15.34 -5.05 -6.64
N TYR A 250 -14.61 -4.43 -5.70
CA TYR A 250 -14.35 -4.97 -4.36
C TYR A 250 -15.21 -4.33 -3.27
N ALA A 251 -15.61 -3.06 -3.41
CA ALA A 251 -16.46 -2.36 -2.44
C ALA A 251 -17.90 -2.07 -2.94
N GLY A 252 -18.25 -2.51 -4.14
CA GLY A 252 -19.58 -2.32 -4.75
C GLY A 252 -20.75 -2.99 -4.03
N ASP A 253 -20.49 -3.79 -2.99
CA ASP A 253 -21.50 -4.34 -2.08
C ASP A 253 -21.86 -3.39 -0.91
N GLY A 254 -21.19 -2.24 -0.79
CA GLY A 254 -21.45 -1.23 0.23
C GLY A 254 -20.70 -1.43 1.55
N ARG A 255 -19.68 -2.30 1.57
CA ARG A 255 -18.75 -2.45 2.71
C ARG A 255 -17.98 -1.14 3.01
N PRO A 256 -17.45 -0.95 4.24
CA PRO A 256 -16.65 0.23 4.55
C PRO A 256 -15.31 0.21 3.81
N VAL A 257 -14.91 1.39 3.32
CA VAL A 257 -13.64 1.61 2.63
C VAL A 257 -12.74 2.48 3.49
N ILE A 258 -11.45 2.13 3.58
CA ILE A 258 -10.41 3.00 4.16
C ILE A 258 -9.40 3.31 3.05
N LEU A 259 -9.30 4.58 2.66
CA LEU A 259 -8.32 5.05 1.69
C LEU A 259 -7.18 5.77 2.39
N PHE A 260 -5.95 5.39 2.04
CA PHE A 260 -4.72 5.99 2.52
C PHE A 260 -4.06 6.80 1.38
N GLN A 261 -3.68 8.02 1.72
CA GLN A 261 -2.85 8.91 0.91
C GLN A 261 -2.04 9.82 1.85
N HIS A 262 -0.91 10.33 1.37
CA HIS A 262 -0.01 11.21 2.14
C HIS A 262 -0.60 12.61 2.34
N TYR A 263 -1.02 13.25 1.24
CA TYR A 263 -1.72 14.53 1.31
C TYR A 263 -3.21 14.30 1.60
N GLY A 264 -3.78 15.08 2.52
CA GLY A 264 -5.19 15.00 2.91
C GLY A 264 -6.11 15.84 2.03
N TRP A 265 -7.13 16.43 2.65
CA TRP A 265 -8.06 17.40 2.06
C TRP A 265 -8.10 18.72 2.86
N ASP A 266 -7.13 18.91 3.73
CA ASP A 266 -6.92 20.15 4.47
C ASP A 266 -6.27 21.23 3.58
N THR A 267 -6.12 22.43 4.14
CA THR A 267 -5.58 23.61 3.47
C THR A 267 -4.16 23.39 2.91
N PHE A 268 -3.23 22.82 3.67
CA PHE A 268 -1.85 22.57 3.18
C PHE A 268 -1.85 21.55 2.02
N SER A 269 -2.70 20.53 2.10
CA SER A 269 -2.85 19.50 1.07
C SER A 269 -3.60 19.94 -0.19
N THR A 270 -4.21 21.14 -0.21
CA THR A 270 -5.07 21.60 -1.31
C THR A 270 -4.71 22.97 -1.89
N GLU A 271 -3.95 23.80 -1.16
CA GLU A 271 -3.35 25.03 -1.69
C GLU A 271 -2.14 24.71 -2.60
N ARG A 272 -1.70 25.69 -3.40
CA ARG A 272 -0.66 25.47 -4.43
C ARG A 272 0.40 26.54 -4.35
N TRP A 273 1.49 26.19 -3.68
CA TRP A 273 2.71 26.99 -3.59
C TRP A 273 3.07 27.70 -4.90
N ASP A 274 3.02 29.03 -4.86
CA ASP A 274 3.47 29.93 -5.91
C ASP A 274 4.95 30.29 -5.63
N PRO A 275 5.92 29.71 -6.35
CA PRO A 275 7.33 29.97 -6.10
C PRO A 275 7.79 31.39 -6.47
N ALA A 276 6.99 32.13 -7.26
CA ALA A 276 7.28 33.51 -7.62
C ALA A 276 6.78 34.50 -6.56
N LYS A 277 5.67 34.20 -5.88
CA LYS A 277 5.11 35.00 -4.77
C LYS A 277 5.55 34.56 -3.38
N ARG A 278 6.03 33.31 -3.23
CA ARG A 278 6.35 32.64 -1.95
C ARG A 278 5.16 32.57 -0.97
N ILE A 279 4.01 32.20 -1.51
CA ILE A 279 2.77 31.94 -0.77
C ILE A 279 2.13 30.63 -1.27
N TYR A 280 1.24 30.06 -0.48
CA TYR A 280 0.36 28.96 -0.87
C TYR A 280 -0.89 29.49 -1.63
#